data_AF-A0A662F914-F1
#
_entry.id   AF-A0A662F914-F1
#
_cell.length_a   1.000
_cell.length_b   1.000
_cell.length_c   1.000
_cell.angle_alpha   90.00
_cell.angle_beta   90.00
_cell.angle_gamma   90.00
#
_symmetry.space_group_name_H-M   'P 1'
#
loop_
_entity.id
_entity.type
_entity.pdbx_description
1 polymer ?
#
loop_
_entity_poly.entity_id
_entity_poly.type
_entity_poly.pdbx_seq_one_letter_code
_entity_poly.pdbx_strand_id
1 'polypeptide(L)'
;MAAWPKYDSSLIDPLADQLDEMIGETVGDIHRILKLAKVEKPKKIVLVFAEEWKYSMVKRLIELLDAGEHDVGKIIAELLDGKHDDEIKALVPRLMKRRTLLPKTFVDRDREIEAFAEAQDALEKEFNCKIELKKAEHIKETNYELAKKALPGKVGVWVE
;
A
#
# COMPACT_ATOMS: atom_id res chain seq x y z
N MET A 1 -7.96 28.20 35.76
CA MET A 1 -8.12 26.88 35.11
C MET A 1 -8.02 27.12 33.62
N ALA A 2 -7.01 26.57 32.94
CA ALA A 2 -6.90 26.69 31.49
C ALA A 2 -8.00 25.85 30.83
N ALA A 3 -8.70 26.43 29.86
CA ALA A 3 -9.70 25.71 29.08
C ALA A 3 -8.99 24.64 28.22
N TRP A 4 -9.56 23.44 28.18
CA TRP A 4 -9.05 22.37 27.33
C TRP A 4 -9.13 22.82 25.86
N PRO A 5 -8.08 22.61 25.05
CA PRO A 5 -8.11 22.96 23.64
C PRO A 5 -9.26 22.22 22.97
N LYS A 6 -10.09 22.97 22.23
CA LYS A 6 -11.11 22.38 21.37
C LYS A 6 -10.40 21.87 20.12
N TYR A 7 -10.74 20.64 19.70
CA TYR A 7 -10.20 20.09 18.47
C TYR A 7 -10.77 20.84 17.27
N ASP A 8 -9.91 21.20 16.34
CA ASP A 8 -10.30 21.80 15.06
C ASP A 8 -10.42 20.68 14.03
N SER A 9 -11.66 20.36 13.62
CA SER A 9 -11.93 19.32 12.62
C SER A 9 -11.28 19.60 11.27
N SER A 10 -10.94 20.85 10.97
CA SER A 10 -10.30 21.27 9.72
C SER A 10 -8.80 20.93 9.65
N LEU A 11 -8.17 20.56 10.78
CA LEU A 11 -6.79 20.07 10.81
C LEU A 11 -6.72 18.54 10.73
N ILE A 12 -7.86 17.85 10.68
CA ILE A 12 -7.91 16.40 10.55
C ILE A 12 -7.83 16.06 9.06
N ASP A 13 -6.65 15.66 8.62
CA ASP A 13 -6.43 15.18 7.26
C ASP A 13 -6.41 13.63 7.25
N PRO A 14 -7.55 12.97 6.91
CA PRO A 14 -7.64 11.52 6.92
C PRO A 14 -6.72 10.84 5.90
N LEU A 15 -6.27 11.58 4.87
CA LEU A 15 -5.29 11.04 3.91
C LEU A 15 -3.90 11.00 4.54
N ALA A 16 -3.51 12.03 5.27
CA ALA A 16 -2.23 12.06 5.99
C ALA A 16 -2.18 10.96 7.07
N ASP A 17 -3.25 10.80 7.84
CA ASP A 17 -3.36 9.74 8.86
C ASP A 17 -3.23 8.34 8.24
N GLN A 18 -3.88 8.11 7.10
CA GLN A 18 -3.79 6.85 6.37
C GLN A 18 -2.38 6.59 5.82
N LEU A 19 -1.71 7.62 5.29
CA LEU A 19 -0.33 7.52 4.81
C LEU A 19 0.63 7.16 5.95
N ASP A 20 0.48 7.78 7.11
CA ASP A 20 1.30 7.51 8.29
C ASP A 20 1.05 6.08 8.82
N GLU A 21 -0.21 5.64 8.88
CA GLU A 21 -0.59 4.25 9.22
C GLU A 21 0.07 3.25 8.25
N MET A 22 0.07 3.54 6.95
CA MET A 22 0.70 2.70 5.92
C MET A 22 2.22 2.63 6.05
N ILE A 23 2.89 3.76 6.33
CA ILE A 23 4.34 3.79 6.57
C ILE A 23 4.66 2.98 7.83
N GLY A 24 3.91 3.18 8.92
CA GLY A 24 4.07 2.45 10.18
C GLY A 24 3.87 0.93 10.02
N GLU A 25 2.84 0.51 9.28
CA GLU A 25 2.64 -0.90 8.95
C GLU A 25 3.82 -1.46 8.13
N THR A 26 4.31 -0.68 7.15
CA THR A 26 5.45 -1.08 6.31
C THR A 26 6.72 -1.24 7.13
N VAL A 27 7.01 -0.31 8.04
CA VAL A 27 8.12 -0.39 9.02
C VAL A 27 7.99 -1.65 9.87
N GLY A 28 6.79 -1.93 10.36
CA GLY A 28 6.50 -3.15 11.12
C GLY A 28 6.72 -4.43 10.32
N ASP A 29 6.30 -4.45 9.06
CA ASP A 29 6.53 -5.56 8.14
C ASP A 29 8.03 -5.73 7.83
N ILE A 30 8.79 -4.65 7.60
CA ILE A 30 10.26 -4.69 7.45
C ILE A 30 10.90 -5.31 8.69
N HIS A 31 10.58 -4.83 9.90
CA HIS A 31 11.12 -5.38 11.14
C HIS A 31 10.81 -6.86 11.31
N ARG A 32 9.60 -7.30 10.95
CA ARG A 32 9.23 -8.72 10.97
C ARG A 32 10.06 -9.53 9.99
N ILE A 33 10.25 -9.04 8.77
CA ILE A 33 11.08 -9.70 7.75
C ILE A 33 12.53 -9.81 8.24
N LEU A 34 13.10 -8.75 8.79
CA LEU A 34 14.47 -8.75 9.34
C LEU A 34 14.63 -9.76 10.47
N LYS A 35 13.65 -9.78 11.39
CA LYS A 35 13.62 -10.72 12.51
C LYS A 35 13.50 -12.17 12.03
N LEU A 36 12.69 -12.44 11.00
CA LEU A 36 12.53 -13.77 10.41
C LEU A 36 13.77 -14.22 9.63
N ALA A 37 14.37 -13.31 8.86
CA ALA A 37 15.59 -13.55 8.10
C ALA A 37 16.84 -13.65 8.99
N LYS A 38 16.74 -13.29 10.28
CA LYS A 38 17.86 -13.16 11.23
C LYS A 38 18.97 -12.24 10.70
N VAL A 39 18.58 -11.24 9.91
CA VAL A 39 19.49 -10.23 9.37
C VAL A 39 19.42 -9.01 10.28
N GLU A 40 20.48 -8.74 11.03
CA GLU A 40 20.54 -7.60 11.95
C GLU A 40 20.72 -6.26 11.23
N LYS A 41 21.35 -6.27 10.05
CA LYS A 41 21.58 -5.08 9.23
C LYS A 41 21.42 -5.42 7.75
N PRO A 42 20.27 -5.13 7.13
CA PRO A 42 20.14 -5.32 5.70
C PRO A 42 21.04 -4.33 4.97
N LYS A 43 21.55 -4.69 3.81
CA LYS A 43 22.37 -3.77 3.01
C LYS A 43 21.48 -2.87 2.19
N LYS A 44 20.37 -3.42 1.69
CA LYS A 44 19.41 -2.69 0.86
C LYS A 44 17.98 -3.17 1.16
N ILE A 45 17.07 -2.22 1.24
CA ILE A 45 15.62 -2.49 1.29
C ILE A 45 15.02 -1.90 0.02
N VAL A 46 14.32 -2.73 -0.75
CA VAL A 46 13.62 -2.31 -1.95
C VAL A 46 12.12 -2.31 -1.65
N LEU A 47 11.51 -1.14 -1.71
CA LEU A 47 10.07 -0.98 -1.59
C LEU A 47 9.45 -0.96 -2.97
N VAL A 48 8.46 -1.83 -3.18
CA VAL A 48 7.82 -2.05 -4.46
C VAL A 48 6.40 -1.51 -4.43
N PHE A 49 6.15 -0.48 -5.22
CA PHE A 49 4.81 0.06 -5.42
C PHE A 49 4.04 -0.78 -6.43
N ALA A 50 2.75 -1.01 -6.17
CA ALA A 50 1.88 -1.74 -7.08
C ALA A 50 1.81 -1.12 -8.48
N GLU A 51 1.32 -1.90 -9.46
CA GLU A 51 1.06 -1.41 -10.81
C GLU A 51 -0.12 -0.45 -10.85
N GLU A 52 -0.10 0.48 -11.81
CA GLU A 52 -1.09 1.55 -11.94
C GLU A 52 -2.53 1.04 -12.07
N TRP A 53 -2.74 -0.02 -12.85
CA TRP A 53 -4.07 -0.61 -13.05
C TRP A 53 -4.70 -1.11 -11.74
N LYS A 54 -3.88 -1.55 -10.77
CA LYS A 54 -4.37 -1.97 -9.44
C LYS A 54 -4.91 -0.78 -8.65
N TYR A 55 -4.32 0.40 -8.77
CA TYR A 55 -4.85 1.62 -8.14
C TYR A 55 -6.20 1.98 -8.74
N SER A 56 -6.32 1.97 -10.07
CA SER A 56 -7.60 2.21 -10.74
C SER A 56 -8.67 1.21 -10.33
N MET A 57 -8.31 -0.08 -10.23
CA MET A 57 -9.20 -1.13 -9.75
C MET A 57 -9.63 -0.91 -8.29
N VAL A 58 -8.69 -0.63 -7.38
CA VAL A 58 -8.99 -0.40 -5.96
C VAL A 58 -9.82 0.87 -5.77
N LYS A 59 -9.54 1.93 -6.53
CA LYS A 59 -10.36 3.15 -6.53
C LYS A 59 -11.81 2.84 -6.85
N ARG A 60 -12.04 2.16 -7.98
CA ARG A 60 -13.37 1.73 -8.42
C ARG A 60 -14.04 0.80 -7.41
N LEU A 61 -13.27 -0.12 -6.82
CA LEU A 61 -13.76 -1.01 -5.77
C LEU A 61 -14.24 -0.22 -4.54
N ILE A 62 -13.47 0.76 -4.08
CA ILE A 62 -13.85 1.62 -2.95
C ILE A 62 -15.12 2.42 -3.29
N GLU A 63 -15.21 2.99 -4.50
CA GLU A 63 -16.41 3.70 -4.96
C GLU A 63 -17.66 2.80 -4.96
N LEU A 64 -17.54 1.56 -5.44
CA LEU A 64 -18.65 0.59 -5.44
C LEU A 64 -19.06 0.18 -4.01
N LEU A 65 -18.08 -0.03 -3.13
CA LEU A 65 -18.34 -0.35 -1.73
C LEU A 65 -19.00 0.82 -0.98
N ASP A 66 -18.60 2.06 -1.28
CA ASP A 66 -19.19 3.27 -0.70
C ASP A 66 -20.62 3.49 -1.22
N ALA A 67 -20.88 3.14 -2.48
CA ALA A 67 -22.22 3.08 -3.07
C ALA A 67 -23.11 1.96 -2.50
N GLY A 68 -22.57 1.08 -1.65
CA GLY A 68 -23.29 -0.02 -0.99
C GLY A 68 -23.37 -1.30 -1.82
N GLU A 69 -22.65 -1.41 -2.93
CA GLU A 69 -22.55 -2.65 -3.69
C GLU A 69 -21.56 -3.59 -2.99
N HIS A 70 -22.08 -4.67 -2.42
CA HIS A 70 -21.29 -5.71 -1.76
C HIS A 70 -21.28 -7.04 -2.55
N ASP A 71 -21.88 -7.05 -3.75
CA ASP A 71 -21.93 -8.23 -4.59
C ASP A 71 -20.61 -8.40 -5.36
N VAL A 72 -19.83 -9.41 -4.96
CA VAL A 72 -18.53 -9.74 -5.56
C VAL A 72 -18.64 -9.93 -7.08
N GLY A 73 -19.73 -10.54 -7.56
CA GLY A 73 -19.92 -10.86 -8.97
C GLY A 73 -20.13 -9.61 -9.83
N LYS A 74 -20.98 -8.69 -9.36
CA LYS A 74 -21.18 -7.39 -10.02
C LYS A 74 -19.92 -6.54 -9.98
N ILE A 75 -19.26 -6.47 -8.83
CA ILE A 75 -18.03 -5.70 -8.65
C ILE A 75 -16.96 -6.21 -9.61
N ILE A 76 -16.77 -7.54 -9.72
CA ILE A 76 -15.85 -8.10 -10.69
C ILE A 76 -16.22 -7.64 -12.10
N ALA A 77 -17.50 -7.76 -12.49
CA ALA A 77 -17.97 -7.39 -13.82
C ALA A 77 -17.71 -5.91 -14.17
N GLU A 78 -17.90 -5.00 -13.20
CA GLU A 78 -17.63 -3.57 -13.33
C GLU A 78 -16.12 -3.24 -13.39
N LEU A 79 -15.30 -4.08 -12.75
CA LEU A 79 -13.85 -3.90 -12.69
C LEU A 79 -13.10 -4.55 -13.87
N LEU A 80 -13.77 -5.35 -14.70
CA LEU A 80 -13.15 -6.01 -15.85
C LEU A 80 -12.65 -4.97 -16.87
N ASP A 81 -11.34 -4.99 -17.14
CA ASP A 81 -10.68 -4.07 -18.07
C ASP A 81 -10.25 -4.76 -19.39
N GLY A 82 -10.51 -6.06 -19.54
CA GLY A 82 -10.17 -6.83 -20.76
C GLY A 82 -8.69 -7.24 -20.87
N LYS A 83 -7.81 -6.69 -20.01
CA LYS A 83 -6.36 -6.99 -19.99
C LYS A 83 -5.92 -7.81 -18.77
N HIS A 84 -6.54 -7.58 -17.61
CA HIS A 84 -6.13 -8.15 -16.32
C HIS A 84 -7.27 -8.96 -15.65
N ASP A 85 -8.26 -9.41 -16.41
CA ASP A 85 -9.51 -9.98 -15.89
C ASP A 85 -9.31 -11.18 -14.98
N ASP A 86 -8.36 -12.07 -15.30
CA ASP A 86 -8.02 -13.23 -14.46
C ASP A 86 -7.44 -12.81 -13.10
N GLU A 87 -6.59 -11.77 -13.09
CA GLU A 87 -6.03 -11.24 -11.84
C GLU A 87 -7.08 -10.51 -11.02
N ILE A 88 -7.95 -9.74 -11.66
CA ILE A 88 -9.07 -9.03 -11.01
C ILE A 88 -10.02 -10.04 -10.36
N LYS A 89 -10.41 -11.08 -11.09
CA LYS A 89 -11.27 -12.17 -10.57
C LYS A 89 -10.65 -12.89 -9.37
N ALA A 90 -9.32 -12.98 -9.28
CA ALA A 90 -8.63 -13.55 -8.12
C ALA A 90 -8.44 -12.54 -6.98
N LEU A 91 -8.23 -11.26 -7.28
CA LEU A 91 -7.93 -10.20 -6.32
C LEU A 91 -9.19 -9.68 -5.62
N VAL A 92 -10.26 -9.38 -6.36
CA VAL A 92 -11.52 -8.84 -5.81
C VAL A 92 -12.07 -9.68 -4.66
N PRO A 93 -12.28 -11.01 -4.79
CA PRO A 93 -12.78 -11.81 -3.67
C PRO A 93 -11.80 -11.88 -2.49
N ARG A 94 -10.48 -11.76 -2.73
CA ARG A 94 -9.47 -11.69 -1.65
C ARG A 94 -9.56 -10.36 -0.91
N LEU A 95 -9.73 -9.26 -1.61
CA LEU A 95 -9.91 -7.92 -1.05
C LEU A 95 -11.22 -7.81 -0.28
N MET A 96 -12.31 -8.36 -0.81
CA MET A 96 -13.59 -8.39 -0.10
C MET A 96 -13.54 -9.25 1.18
N LYS A 97 -12.86 -10.40 1.15
CA LYS A 97 -12.63 -11.23 2.35
C LYS A 97 -11.70 -10.57 3.36
N ARG A 98 -10.76 -9.75 2.91
CA ARG A 98 -9.78 -9.05 3.73
C ARG A 98 -9.91 -7.55 3.53
N ARG A 99 -11.04 -7.00 3.97
CA ARG A 99 -11.31 -5.55 3.90
C ARG A 99 -10.21 -4.70 4.57
N THR A 100 -9.49 -5.27 5.53
CA THR A 100 -8.29 -4.68 6.16
C THR A 100 -7.14 -4.43 5.18
N LEU A 101 -7.09 -5.10 4.03
CA LEU A 101 -6.09 -4.85 2.99
C LEU A 101 -6.45 -3.64 2.10
N LEU A 102 -7.68 -3.13 2.22
CA LEU A 102 -8.08 -1.93 1.50
C LEU A 102 -7.78 -0.72 2.39
N PRO A 103 -7.09 0.29 1.85
CA PRO A 103 -6.89 1.52 2.60
C PRO A 103 -8.27 2.15 2.89
N LYS A 104 -8.44 2.71 4.10
CA LYS A 104 -9.71 3.34 4.51
C LYS A 104 -10.06 4.52 3.62
N THR A 105 -9.04 5.18 3.07
CA THR A 105 -9.17 6.26 2.11
C THR A 105 -8.28 5.94 0.92
N PHE A 106 -8.81 6.10 -0.29
CA PHE A 106 -8.03 5.93 -1.51
C PHE A 106 -6.88 6.94 -1.54
N VAL A 107 -5.65 6.44 -1.62
CA VAL A 107 -4.45 7.25 -1.81
C VAL A 107 -4.00 7.09 -3.25
N ASP A 108 -3.73 8.21 -3.91
CA ASP A 108 -3.21 8.20 -5.26
C ASP A 108 -1.77 7.68 -5.29
N ARG A 109 -1.39 7.00 -6.37
CA ARG A 109 -0.06 6.41 -6.53
C ARG A 109 1.05 7.44 -6.32
N ASP A 110 0.86 8.65 -6.84
CA ASP A 110 1.87 9.70 -6.77
C ASP A 110 2.08 10.17 -5.32
N ARG A 111 0.98 10.37 -4.58
CA ARG A 111 1.02 10.71 -3.15
C ARG A 111 1.63 9.60 -2.29
N GLU A 112 1.34 8.34 -2.61
CA GLU A 112 1.96 7.21 -1.91
C GLU A 112 3.48 7.24 -2.10
N ILE A 113 3.95 7.42 -3.35
CA ILE A 113 5.38 7.50 -3.65
C ILE A 113 6.03 8.71 -2.97
N GLU A 114 5.37 9.87 -2.97
CA GLU A 114 5.87 11.09 -2.31
C GLU A 114 6.03 10.89 -0.81
N ALA A 115 5.01 10.37 -0.12
CA ALA A 115 5.06 10.11 1.31
C ALA A 115 6.17 9.11 1.69
N PHE A 116 6.35 8.06 0.89
CA PHE A 116 7.45 7.12 1.09
C PHE A 116 8.82 7.72 0.75
N ALA A 117 8.90 8.68 -0.18
CA ALA A 117 10.13 9.40 -0.50
C ALA A 117 10.51 10.37 0.63
N GLU A 118 9.54 11.02 1.26
CA GLU A 118 9.77 11.84 2.46
C GLU A 118 10.20 10.98 3.65
N ALA A 119 9.52 9.84 3.86
CA ALA A 119 9.89 8.89 4.91
C ALA A 119 11.20 8.16 4.63
N GLN A 120 11.69 8.14 3.38
CA GLN A 120 12.90 7.42 2.99
C GLN A 120 14.10 7.82 3.84
N ASP A 121 14.34 9.11 4.06
CA ASP A 121 15.48 9.59 4.86
C ASP A 121 15.39 9.12 6.33
N ALA A 122 14.18 9.12 6.89
CA ALA A 122 13.93 8.63 8.25
C ALA A 122 14.16 7.12 8.34
N LEU A 123 13.65 6.36 7.37
CA LEU A 123 13.81 4.91 7.31
C LEU A 123 15.27 4.51 7.06
N GLU A 124 16.01 5.23 6.20
CA GLU A 124 17.44 4.99 5.97
C GLU A 124 18.26 5.21 7.25
N LYS A 125 17.89 6.19 8.07
CA LYS A 125 18.48 6.43 9.39
C LYS A 125 18.08 5.37 10.42
N GLU A 126 16.82 4.96 10.45
CA GLU A 126 16.30 3.99 11.42
C GLU A 126 16.88 2.59 11.19
N PHE A 127 16.89 2.13 9.93
CA PHE A 127 17.44 0.83 9.58
C PHE A 127 18.96 0.86 9.36
N ASN A 128 19.54 2.04 9.11
CA ASN A 128 20.94 2.23 8.73
C ASN A 128 21.28 1.53 7.39
N CYS A 129 20.36 1.59 6.44
CA CYS A 129 20.35 0.81 5.20
C CYS A 129 19.97 1.68 4.01
N LYS A 130 20.35 1.27 2.80
CA LYS A 130 19.92 1.99 1.59
C LYS A 130 18.51 1.59 1.20
N ILE A 131 17.62 2.57 1.05
CA ILE A 131 16.23 2.32 0.62
C ILE A 131 16.08 2.69 -0.85
N GLU A 132 15.42 1.82 -1.60
CA GLU A 132 15.21 1.99 -3.03
C GLU A 132 13.72 1.83 -3.34
N LEU A 133 13.08 2.94 -3.74
CA LEU A 133 11.70 2.97 -4.17
C LEU A 133 11.63 2.50 -5.64
N LYS A 134 10.90 1.40 -5.89
CA LYS A 134 10.69 0.85 -7.23
C LYS A 134 9.22 0.70 -7.57
N LYS A 135 8.86 1.13 -8.77
CA LYS A 135 7.57 0.80 -9.38
C LYS A 135 7.58 -0.66 -9.84
N ALA A 136 6.48 -1.39 -9.63
CA ALA A 136 6.32 -2.78 -10.07
C ALA A 136 6.70 -3.00 -11.55
N GLU A 137 6.44 -2.02 -12.40
CA GLU A 137 6.74 -2.01 -13.84
C GLU A 137 8.25 -2.08 -14.17
N HIS A 138 9.11 -1.66 -13.24
CA HIS A 138 10.57 -1.60 -13.42
C HIS A 138 11.32 -2.73 -12.70
N ILE A 139 10.62 -3.76 -12.20
CA ILE A 139 11.25 -4.86 -11.47
C ILE A 139 11.71 -5.97 -12.41
N LYS A 140 12.97 -6.40 -12.22
CA LYS A 140 13.57 -7.54 -12.92
C LYS A 140 12.93 -8.86 -12.45
N GLU A 141 12.88 -9.82 -13.37
CA GLU A 141 12.19 -11.12 -13.30
C GLU A 141 12.32 -11.88 -11.96
N THR A 142 13.47 -11.80 -11.28
CA THR A 142 13.72 -12.43 -9.96
C THR A 142 12.81 -11.93 -8.83
N ASN A 143 12.33 -10.68 -8.91
CA ASN A 143 11.49 -10.06 -7.87
C ASN A 143 10.05 -9.80 -8.36
N TYR A 144 9.70 -10.31 -9.54
CA TYR A 144 8.39 -10.10 -10.19
C TYR A 144 7.22 -10.68 -9.37
N GLU A 145 7.46 -11.74 -8.61
CA GLU A 145 6.46 -12.30 -7.69
C GLU A 145 6.07 -11.35 -6.55
N LEU A 146 6.98 -10.46 -6.12
CA LEU A 146 6.67 -9.42 -5.13
C LEU A 146 5.86 -8.29 -5.77
N ALA A 147 6.20 -7.91 -7.00
CA ALA A 147 5.45 -6.91 -7.77
C ALA A 147 3.99 -7.36 -8.01
N LYS A 148 3.78 -8.64 -8.31
CA LYS A 148 2.44 -9.23 -8.40
C LYS A 148 1.68 -9.24 -7.08
N LYS A 149 2.38 -9.40 -5.95
CA LYS A 149 1.77 -9.41 -4.61
C LYS A 149 1.56 -8.02 -4.02
N ALA A 150 2.26 -6.99 -4.51
CA ALA A 150 2.07 -5.61 -4.09
C ALA A 150 0.65 -5.13 -4.41
N LEU A 151 0.03 -4.46 -3.45
CA LEU A 151 -1.31 -3.90 -3.55
C LEU A 151 -1.25 -2.40 -3.23
N PRO A 152 -2.15 -1.57 -3.80
CA PRO A 152 -2.31 -0.19 -3.36
C PRO A 152 -2.55 -0.14 -1.85
N GLY A 153 -1.81 0.67 -1.10
CA GLY A 153 -1.88 0.66 0.36
C GLY A 153 -0.92 -0.32 1.06
N LYS A 154 -0.35 -1.29 0.34
CA LYS A 154 0.58 -2.28 0.90
C LYS A 154 1.73 -2.54 -0.08
N VAL A 155 2.81 -1.78 0.13
CA VAL A 155 4.04 -1.91 -0.66
C VAL A 155 4.67 -3.28 -0.46
N GLY A 156 5.22 -3.83 -1.54
CA GLY A 156 6.01 -5.05 -1.48
C GLY A 156 7.38 -4.74 -0.87
N VAL A 157 7.72 -5.37 0.24
CA VAL A 157 9.03 -5.19 0.88
C VAL A 157 9.97 -6.31 0.45
N TRP A 158 11.12 -5.94 -0.09
CA TRP A 158 12.23 -6.85 -0.35
C TRP A 158 13.46 -6.40 0.41
N VAL A 159 14.15 -7.35 1.03
CA VAL A 159 15.34 -7.09 1.85
C VAL A 159 16.50 -7.90 1.28
N GLU A 160 17.65 -7.24 1.11
CA GLU A 160 18.91 -7.82 0.65
C GLU A 160 20.04 -7.61 1.68
#